data_AF-D4BDZ6-F1
#
_entry.id   AF-D4BDZ6-F1
#
_cell.length_a   1.000
_cell.length_b   1.000
_cell.length_c   1.000
_cell.angle_alpha   90.00
_cell.angle_beta   90.00
_cell.angle_gamma   90.00
#
_symmetry.space_group_name_H-M   'P 1'
#
loop_
_entity.id
_entity.type
_entity.pdbx_description
1 polymer ?
#
loop_
_entity_poly.entity_id
_entity_poly.type
_entity_poly.pdbx_seq_one_letter_code
_entity_poly.pdbx_strand_id
1 'polypeptide(L)'
;MPQLTDQDVFGNELTLEISEEDIQNAVEEAQGQFEIPLNSAIVLVRSGSRAPDVMMQKEMQRYYQVSKFSGIPVTRKKHTIKPVISTKEVVSDPEAIVHDATGKSGVINANYMQALRYIAAKGRHKAVVVYWDDLEIGKYNSATKDVVWKKYNGEKLSGASLRYLIRFALVDVATGEWATYSPVNTETIAAPLTEKVAASTDEKNDTTEQIILSLKQRTCSIVVKDLVSRYGSK
;
A
#
# COMPACT_ATOMS: atom_id res chain seq x y z
N MET A 1 -8.66 5.13 -8.27
CA MET A 1 -7.67 4.33 -9.03
C MET A 1 -7.78 2.89 -8.53
N PRO A 2 -7.40 1.86 -9.29
CA PRO A 2 -7.24 0.53 -8.70
C PRO A 2 -6.26 0.60 -7.53
N GLN A 3 -6.54 -0.12 -6.45
CA GLN A 3 -5.57 -0.28 -5.36
C GLN A 3 -4.39 -1.11 -5.87
N LEU A 4 -3.18 -0.73 -5.41
CA LEU A 4 -1.99 -1.54 -5.56
C LEU A 4 -2.22 -2.86 -4.83
N THR A 5 -1.93 -3.98 -5.47
CA THR A 5 -1.88 -5.28 -4.80
C THR A 5 -0.51 -5.48 -4.16
N ASP A 6 -0.39 -6.51 -3.33
CA ASP A 6 0.90 -6.92 -2.81
C ASP A 6 1.86 -7.30 -3.96
N GLN A 7 1.34 -7.88 -5.05
CA GLN A 7 2.11 -8.15 -6.27
C GLN A 7 2.61 -6.88 -6.98
N ASP A 8 1.82 -5.80 -6.98
CA ASP A 8 2.26 -4.50 -7.53
C ASP A 8 3.40 -3.90 -6.68
N VAL A 9 3.51 -4.28 -5.40
CA VAL A 9 4.53 -3.76 -4.47
C VAL A 9 5.76 -4.65 -4.43
N PHE A 10 5.60 -5.95 -4.21
CA PHE A 10 6.72 -6.88 -4.02
C PHE A 10 7.11 -7.59 -5.32
N GLY A 11 6.22 -7.62 -6.31
CA GLY A 11 6.42 -8.30 -7.58
C GLY A 11 5.69 -9.63 -7.66
N ASN A 12 5.84 -10.30 -8.79
CA ASN A 12 5.26 -11.62 -9.01
C ASN A 12 6.34 -12.70 -8.90
N GLU A 13 6.59 -13.15 -7.67
CA GLU A 13 7.60 -14.17 -7.38
C GLU A 13 7.32 -15.50 -8.11
N LEU A 14 6.06 -15.81 -8.43
CA LEU A 14 5.66 -17.02 -9.16
C LEU A 14 6.05 -17.03 -10.66
N THR A 15 6.53 -15.90 -11.19
CA THR A 15 7.01 -15.79 -12.58
C THR A 15 8.51 -15.53 -12.69
N LEU A 16 9.19 -15.40 -11.55
CA LEU A 16 10.64 -15.28 -11.50
C LEU A 16 11.22 -16.67 -11.31
N GLU A 17 12.19 -17.04 -12.13
CA GLU A 17 13.05 -18.20 -11.85
C GLU A 17 13.99 -17.79 -10.71
N ILE A 18 13.53 -17.95 -9.46
CA ILE A 18 14.32 -17.67 -8.25
C ILE A 18 15.10 -18.93 -7.91
N SER A 19 16.44 -18.84 -7.90
CA SER A 19 17.31 -19.93 -7.48
C SER A 19 17.59 -19.89 -5.96
N GLU A 20 18.09 -21.00 -5.40
CA GLU A 20 18.56 -21.03 -4.00
C GLU A 20 19.73 -20.05 -3.77
N GLU A 21 20.57 -19.80 -4.78
CA GLU A 21 21.64 -18.81 -4.73
C GLU A 21 21.07 -17.39 -4.61
N ASP A 22 19.99 -17.07 -5.34
CA ASP A 22 19.33 -15.77 -5.24
C ASP A 22 18.73 -15.55 -3.84
N ILE A 23 18.16 -16.60 -3.23
CA ILE A 23 17.64 -16.53 -1.86
C ILE A 23 18.78 -16.28 -0.87
N GLN A 24 19.88 -17.02 -0.99
CA GLN A 24 21.03 -16.87 -0.10
C GLN A 24 21.65 -15.48 -0.23
N ASN A 25 21.80 -14.97 -1.45
CA ASN A 25 22.24 -13.60 -1.71
C ASN A 25 21.30 -12.58 -1.07
N ALA A 26 19.98 -12.75 -1.21
CA ALA A 26 19.00 -11.86 -0.58
C ALA A 26 19.08 -11.88 0.96
N VAL A 27 19.37 -13.02 1.57
CA VAL A 27 19.58 -13.14 3.04
C VAL A 27 20.88 -12.47 3.47
N GLU A 28 21.96 -12.61 2.69
CA GLU A 28 23.26 -11.99 2.99
C GLU A 28 23.26 -10.47 2.78
N GLU A 29 22.51 -10.01 1.78
CA GLU A 29 22.27 -8.59 1.50
C GLU A 29 21.37 -7.94 2.55
N ALA A 30 20.36 -8.68 3.07
CA ALA A 30 19.46 -8.25 4.14
C ALA A 30 20.21 -8.06 5.48
N GLN A 31 20.93 -6.95 5.60
CA GLN A 31 21.76 -6.65 6.75
C GLN A 31 21.04 -5.75 7.75
N GLY A 32 20.84 -6.28 8.96
CA GLY A 32 20.30 -5.51 10.08
C GLY A 32 18.78 -5.34 10.03
N GLN A 33 18.28 -4.35 10.78
CA GLN A 33 16.87 -4.00 10.77
C GLN A 33 16.61 -2.98 9.66
N PHE A 34 15.49 -3.12 8.96
CA PHE A 34 15.04 -2.12 8.00
C PHE A 34 14.87 -0.77 8.72
N GLU A 35 15.50 0.29 8.21
CA GLU A 35 15.50 1.61 8.84
C GLU A 35 15.31 2.73 7.82
N ILE A 36 14.66 3.82 8.25
CA ILE A 36 14.49 5.05 7.50
C ILE A 36 15.05 6.19 8.35
N PRO A 37 16.13 6.86 7.90
CA PRO A 37 16.70 7.96 8.66
C PRO A 37 15.69 9.10 8.87
N LEU A 38 15.63 9.63 10.09
CA LEU A 38 14.82 10.79 10.41
C LEU A 38 15.27 12.00 9.58
N ASN A 39 14.31 12.87 9.26
CA ASN A 39 14.46 14.03 8.38
C ASN A 39 14.86 13.71 6.93
N SER A 40 14.95 12.43 6.56
CA SER A 40 15.23 12.04 5.18
C SER A 40 14.03 12.28 4.26
N ALA A 41 14.31 12.41 2.96
CA ALA A 41 13.28 12.50 1.94
C ALA A 41 12.65 11.14 1.68
N ILE A 42 11.33 11.05 1.75
CA ILE A 42 10.55 9.85 1.45
C ILE A 42 9.49 10.13 0.39
N VAL A 43 9.15 9.12 -0.41
CA VAL A 43 7.97 9.15 -1.26
C VAL A 43 6.80 8.53 -0.49
N LEU A 44 5.74 9.29 -0.27
CA LEU A 44 4.52 8.77 0.37
C LEU A 44 3.45 8.48 -0.68
N VAL A 45 2.93 7.25 -0.67
CA VAL A 45 1.91 6.78 -1.62
C VAL A 45 0.73 6.18 -0.88
N ARG A 46 -0.48 6.62 -1.24
CA ARG A 46 -1.72 5.98 -0.83
C ARG A 46 -2.22 5.08 -1.94
N SER A 47 -2.36 3.80 -1.65
CA SER A 47 -2.94 2.83 -2.58
C SER A 47 -4.36 3.24 -2.99
N GLY A 48 -4.66 3.17 -4.29
CA GLY A 48 -5.98 3.50 -4.85
C GLY A 48 -6.27 5.00 -5.03
N SER A 49 -5.36 5.89 -4.61
CA SER A 49 -5.52 7.34 -4.64
C SER A 49 -4.40 8.04 -5.42
N ARG A 50 -4.71 9.20 -6.02
CA ARG A 50 -3.71 10.04 -6.72
C ARG A 50 -2.80 10.81 -5.78
N ALA A 51 -3.18 10.95 -4.52
CA ALA A 51 -2.34 11.59 -3.52
C ALA A 51 -2.64 10.97 -2.15
N PRO A 52 -1.65 10.97 -1.25
CA PRO A 52 -1.88 10.70 0.17
C PRO A 52 -2.89 11.68 0.78
N ASP A 53 -3.55 11.27 1.87
CA ASP A 53 -4.46 12.14 2.61
C ASP A 53 -3.68 13.21 3.37
N VAL A 54 -4.31 14.39 3.54
CA VAL A 54 -3.68 15.54 4.22
C VAL A 54 -3.31 15.21 5.67
N MET A 55 -4.13 14.42 6.37
CA MET A 55 -3.85 14.01 7.75
C MET A 55 -2.59 13.14 7.84
N MET A 56 -2.47 12.12 6.98
CA MET A 56 -1.29 11.25 6.93
C MET A 56 -0.04 12.03 6.53
N GLN A 57 -0.15 12.92 5.54
CA GLN A 57 0.97 13.80 5.14
C GLN A 57 1.48 14.63 6.30
N LYS A 58 0.58 15.32 7.01
CA LYS A 58 0.94 16.20 8.13
C LYS A 58 1.63 15.44 9.26
N GLU A 59 1.16 14.24 9.59
CA GLU A 59 1.78 13.43 10.63
C GLU A 59 3.15 12.92 10.19
N MET A 60 3.29 12.41 8.96
CA MET A 60 4.57 11.95 8.42
C MET A 60 5.60 13.07 8.27
N GLN A 61 5.16 14.29 7.90
CA GLN A 61 6.01 15.47 7.74
C GLN A 61 6.68 15.95 9.03
N ARG A 62 6.23 15.48 10.20
CA ARG A 62 6.90 15.75 11.47
C ARG A 62 8.24 15.04 11.60
N TYR A 63 8.46 13.98 10.83
CA TYR A 63 9.62 13.10 10.96
C TYR A 63 10.40 12.96 9.65
N TYR A 64 9.77 13.18 8.50
CA TYR A 64 10.38 12.98 7.18
C TYR A 64 10.05 14.13 6.23
N GLN A 65 10.89 14.34 5.21
CA GLN A 65 10.58 15.23 4.10
C GLN A 65 9.69 14.49 3.10
N VAL A 66 8.38 14.72 3.18
CA VAL A 66 7.40 13.97 2.39
C VAL A 66 7.22 14.55 1.00
N SER A 67 7.53 13.74 0.00
CA SER A 67 7.14 13.98 -1.40
C SER A 67 5.90 13.18 -1.78
N LYS A 68 4.98 13.84 -2.49
CA LYS A 68 3.80 13.19 -3.06
C LYS A 68 4.08 12.77 -4.48
N PHE A 69 3.82 11.51 -4.80
CA PHE A 69 3.84 11.04 -6.17
C PHE A 69 2.44 10.58 -6.57
N SER A 70 1.97 10.98 -7.76
CA SER A 70 0.62 10.61 -8.24
C SER A 70 0.48 9.12 -8.61
N GLY A 71 1.55 8.35 -8.41
CA GLY A 71 1.69 6.99 -8.87
C GLY A 71 1.95 6.91 -10.37
N ILE A 72 2.51 5.78 -10.81
CA ILE A 72 2.54 5.39 -12.22
C ILE A 72 1.22 4.66 -12.50
N PRO A 73 0.51 4.91 -13.61
CA PRO A 73 -0.69 4.14 -13.91
C PRO A 73 -0.37 2.64 -14.04
N VAL A 74 -0.96 1.80 -13.19
CA VAL A 74 -0.83 0.34 -13.30
C VAL A 74 -1.76 -0.12 -14.43
N THR A 75 -1.19 -0.43 -15.60
CA THR A 75 -1.97 -1.03 -16.70
C THR A 75 -1.98 -2.54 -16.54
N ARG A 76 -3.07 -3.09 -15.99
CA ARG A 76 -3.25 -4.54 -15.91
C ARG A 76 -3.64 -5.07 -17.28
N LYS A 77 -2.65 -5.46 -18.10
CA LYS A 77 -2.92 -6.29 -19.28
C LYS A 77 -3.48 -7.62 -18.77
N LYS A 78 -4.70 -7.99 -19.17
CA LYS A 78 -5.22 -9.35 -18.95
C LYS A 78 -4.31 -10.32 -19.69
N HIS A 79 -3.33 -10.88 -19.00
CA HIS A 79 -2.57 -12.00 -19.55
C HIS A 79 -3.44 -13.24 -19.45
N THR A 80 -4.02 -13.65 -20.57
CA THR A 80 -4.57 -15.00 -20.71
C THR A 80 -3.37 -15.95 -20.65
N ILE A 81 -3.17 -16.62 -19.52
CA ILE A 81 -2.11 -17.61 -19.36
C ILE A 81 -2.44 -18.76 -20.32
N LYS A 82 -1.76 -18.83 -21.46
CA LYS A 82 -1.67 -20.08 -22.23
C LYS A 82 -0.56 -20.90 -21.57
N PRO A 83 -0.79 -22.18 -21.20
CA PRO A 83 0.26 -23.02 -20.68
C PRO A 83 1.34 -23.16 -21.76
N VAL A 84 2.59 -22.88 -21.41
CA VAL A 84 3.73 -23.23 -22.25
C VAL A 84 3.87 -24.74 -22.17
N ILE A 85 3.33 -25.43 -23.17
CA ILE A 85 3.65 -26.83 -23.42
C ILE A 85 5.02 -26.82 -24.09
N SER A 86 6.05 -27.20 -23.33
CA SER A 86 7.39 -27.40 -23.85
C SER A 86 7.41 -28.66 -24.74
N THR A 87 7.45 -28.49 -26.05
CA THR A 87 7.82 -29.56 -26.97
C THR A 87 9.14 -29.20 -27.63
N LYS A 88 10.19 -29.95 -27.29
CA LYS A 88 11.46 -29.99 -28.02
C LYS A 88 11.21 -30.56 -29.41
N GLU A 89 11.79 -29.95 -30.45
CA GLU A 89 12.44 -30.64 -31.57
C GLU A 89 13.22 -29.67 -32.48
N VAL A 90 14.08 -30.23 -33.33
CA VAL A 90 15.44 -29.78 -33.70
C VAL A 90 15.53 -29.31 -35.17
N VAL A 91 16.21 -28.17 -35.37
CA VAL A 91 17.12 -27.73 -36.49
C VAL A 91 16.61 -27.68 -37.95
N SER A 92 16.77 -26.52 -38.62
CA SER A 92 17.64 -26.28 -39.82
C SER A 92 17.47 -24.85 -40.42
N ASP A 93 18.61 -24.18 -40.67
CA ASP A 93 18.86 -22.85 -41.30
C ASP A 93 18.65 -22.83 -42.86
N PRO A 94 18.93 -21.76 -43.65
CA PRO A 94 18.90 -20.29 -43.46
C PRO A 94 18.32 -19.48 -44.69
N GLU A 95 18.23 -18.13 -44.54
CA GLU A 95 18.18 -17.06 -45.57
C GLU A 95 16.97 -16.87 -46.52
N ALA A 96 16.18 -15.81 -46.28
CA ALA A 96 15.79 -14.80 -47.30
C ALA A 96 15.09 -13.55 -46.70
N ILE A 97 15.83 -12.43 -46.70
CA ILE A 97 15.41 -11.06 -47.08
C ILE A 97 14.71 -10.13 -46.03
N VAL A 98 15.58 -9.45 -45.27
CA VAL A 98 15.77 -8.00 -44.99
C VAL A 98 14.64 -6.93 -44.85
N HIS A 99 14.95 -6.01 -43.92
CA HIS A 99 14.44 -4.65 -43.63
C HIS A 99 13.12 -4.56 -42.85
N ASP A 100 12.97 -3.85 -41.72
CA ASP A 100 13.69 -2.74 -41.11
C ASP A 100 13.19 -2.56 -39.65
N ALA A 101 13.91 -1.77 -38.86
CA ALA A 101 13.59 -1.23 -37.53
C ALA A 101 13.84 -2.12 -36.30
N THR A 102 15.11 -2.15 -35.92
CA THR A 102 15.64 -1.90 -34.57
C THR A 102 14.56 -1.63 -33.51
N GLY A 103 14.18 -2.69 -32.80
CA GLY A 103 13.33 -2.62 -31.64
C GLY A 103 13.67 -3.75 -30.71
N LYS A 104 14.85 -3.68 -30.08
CA LYS A 104 15.13 -4.38 -28.82
C LYS A 104 14.11 -3.87 -27.79
N SER A 105 12.88 -4.34 -27.90
CA SER A 105 11.88 -4.24 -26.87
C SER A 105 12.21 -5.35 -25.88
N GLY A 106 13.38 -5.24 -25.25
CA GLY A 106 13.55 -5.72 -23.90
C GLY A 106 12.60 -4.90 -23.06
N VAL A 107 11.30 -5.22 -23.14
CA VAL A 107 10.31 -4.68 -22.22
C VAL A 107 10.66 -5.35 -20.90
N ILE A 108 11.53 -4.67 -20.16
CA ILE A 108 11.68 -4.82 -18.73
C ILE A 108 10.25 -4.85 -18.21
N ASN A 109 9.79 -6.01 -17.73
CA ASN A 109 8.63 -6.10 -16.86
C ASN A 109 9.03 -5.37 -15.57
N ALA A 110 9.11 -4.04 -15.62
CA ALA A 110 9.43 -3.24 -14.47
C ALA A 110 8.23 -3.41 -13.54
N ASN A 111 8.44 -4.19 -12.47
CA ASN A 111 7.48 -4.25 -11.39
C ASN A 111 7.20 -2.81 -10.95
N TYR A 112 5.95 -2.47 -10.66
CA TYR A 112 5.53 -1.09 -10.38
C TYR A 112 6.44 -0.42 -9.34
N MET A 113 6.89 -1.16 -8.32
CA MET A 113 7.85 -0.67 -7.34
C MET A 113 9.26 -0.42 -7.86
N GLN A 114 9.77 -1.16 -8.85
CA GLN A 114 11.06 -0.84 -9.48
C GLN A 114 10.99 0.53 -10.17
N ALA A 115 9.90 0.78 -10.90
CA ALA A 115 9.69 2.07 -11.54
C ALA A 115 9.50 3.20 -10.51
N LEU A 116 8.78 2.94 -9.42
CA LEU A 116 8.60 3.91 -8.35
C LEU A 116 9.90 4.21 -7.59
N ARG A 117 10.72 3.18 -7.29
CA ARG A 117 12.06 3.31 -6.71
C ARG A 117 12.98 4.10 -7.62
N TYR A 118 12.97 3.85 -8.92
CA TYR A 118 13.77 4.62 -9.89
C TYR A 118 13.46 6.12 -9.84
N ILE A 119 12.17 6.48 -9.78
CA ILE A 119 11.74 7.89 -9.65
C ILE A 119 12.16 8.45 -8.29
N ALA A 120 11.97 7.69 -7.22
CA ALA A 120 12.37 8.07 -5.87
C ALA A 120 13.88 8.34 -5.79
N ALA A 121 14.70 7.47 -6.40
CA ALA A 121 16.15 7.58 -6.49
C ALA A 121 16.59 8.85 -7.24
N LYS A 122 15.93 9.19 -8.35
CA LYS A 122 16.17 10.47 -9.06
C LYS A 122 15.91 11.70 -8.18
N GLY A 123 14.92 11.61 -7.31
CA GLY A 123 14.62 12.63 -6.31
C GLY A 123 15.46 12.53 -5.03
N ARG A 124 16.44 11.62 -4.97
CA ARG A 124 17.30 11.35 -3.79
C ARG A 124 16.51 10.97 -2.52
N HIS A 125 15.35 10.34 -2.70
CA HIS A 125 14.57 9.81 -1.59
C HIS A 125 15.22 8.54 -1.05
N LYS A 126 15.12 8.33 0.26
CA LYS A 126 15.66 7.15 0.95
C LYS A 126 14.71 5.97 0.92
N ALA A 127 13.40 6.24 1.07
CA ALA A 127 12.39 5.20 1.10
C ALA A 127 11.15 5.59 0.29
N VAL A 128 10.44 4.55 -0.17
CA VAL A 128 9.05 4.64 -0.60
C VAL A 128 8.18 4.04 0.49
N VAL A 129 7.19 4.80 0.95
CA VAL A 129 6.20 4.36 1.95
C VAL A 129 4.84 4.29 1.27
N VAL A 130 4.35 3.07 1.08
CA VAL A 130 3.01 2.80 0.56
C VAL A 130 2.10 2.48 1.73
N TYR A 131 0.89 3.04 1.74
CA TYR A 131 -0.13 2.63 2.69
C TYR A 131 -1.48 2.31 2.03
N TRP A 132 -2.17 1.35 2.64
CA TRP A 132 -3.56 1.01 2.37
C TRP A 132 -4.39 1.40 3.58
N ASP A 133 -5.62 1.82 3.34
CA ASP A 133 -6.56 2.18 4.38
C ASP A 133 -7.95 1.62 4.12
N ASP A 134 -8.60 1.16 5.18
CA ASP A 134 -9.99 0.72 5.15
C ASP A 134 -10.74 1.24 6.38
N LEU A 135 -12.00 1.60 6.16
CA LEU A 135 -12.94 1.97 7.22
C LEU A 135 -13.97 0.86 7.34
N GLU A 136 -14.11 0.32 8.54
CA GLU A 136 -15.03 -0.76 8.82
C GLU A 136 -16.03 -0.39 9.91
N ILE A 137 -17.21 -0.99 9.80
CA ILE A 137 -18.30 -0.91 10.77
C ILE A 137 -18.50 -2.29 11.41
N GLY A 138 -18.51 -2.29 12.74
CA GLY A 138 -18.64 -3.47 13.58
C GLY A 138 -19.99 -3.48 14.28
N LYS A 139 -20.68 -4.62 14.24
CA LYS A 139 -21.88 -4.86 15.07
C LYS A 139 -21.64 -6.05 15.96
N TYR A 140 -21.92 -5.86 17.26
CA TYR A 140 -21.84 -6.95 18.21
C TYR A 140 -22.93 -7.99 17.93
N ASN A 141 -22.52 -9.24 17.79
CA ASN A 141 -23.41 -10.37 17.63
C ASN A 141 -23.56 -11.08 18.97
N SER A 142 -24.71 -10.91 19.63
CA SER A 142 -24.98 -11.53 20.93
C SER A 142 -24.97 -13.06 20.92
N ALA A 143 -25.21 -13.69 19.77
CA ALA A 143 -25.20 -15.15 19.65
C ALA A 143 -23.78 -15.72 19.64
N THR A 144 -22.86 -15.06 18.91
CA THR A 144 -21.45 -15.50 18.81
C THR A 144 -20.55 -14.84 19.86
N LYS A 145 -21.03 -13.79 20.54
CA LYS A 145 -20.27 -12.94 21.48
C LYS A 145 -19.08 -12.21 20.85
N ASP A 146 -19.14 -12.00 19.53
CA ASP A 146 -18.08 -11.34 18.76
C ASP A 146 -18.61 -10.12 18.02
N VAL A 147 -17.70 -9.22 17.64
CA VAL A 147 -18.01 -8.10 16.73
C VAL A 147 -17.79 -8.54 15.30
N VAL A 148 -18.86 -8.51 14.49
CA VAL A 148 -18.78 -8.77 13.07
C VAL A 148 -18.45 -7.47 12.34
N TRP A 149 -17.27 -7.44 11.73
CA TRP A 149 -16.76 -6.29 10.97
C TRP A 149 -17.04 -6.44 9.48
N LYS A 150 -17.39 -5.33 8.85
CA LYS A 150 -17.51 -5.21 7.39
C LYS A 150 -17.09 -3.82 6.93
N LYS A 151 -16.76 -3.70 5.64
CA LYS A 151 -16.47 -2.41 5.02
C LYS A 151 -17.64 -1.44 5.20
N TYR A 152 -17.32 -0.22 5.66
CA TYR A 152 -18.28 0.86 5.78
C TYR A 152 -18.60 1.45 4.41
N ASN A 153 -19.88 1.47 4.06
CA ASN A 153 -20.41 1.96 2.78
C ASN A 153 -21.43 3.09 2.99
N GLY A 154 -21.31 3.84 4.09
CA GLY A 154 -22.25 4.92 4.42
C GLY A 154 -23.47 4.49 5.21
N GLU A 155 -23.42 3.32 5.87
CA GLU A 155 -24.54 2.87 6.70
C GLU A 155 -24.71 3.72 7.96
N LYS A 156 -25.94 3.78 8.48
CA LYS A 156 -26.20 4.46 9.75
C LYS A 156 -25.47 3.75 10.91
N LEU A 157 -24.77 4.55 11.73
CA LEU A 157 -23.94 4.06 12.85
C LEU A 157 -24.71 3.58 14.10
N SER A 158 -26.04 3.41 14.06
CA SER A 158 -26.88 3.13 15.24
C SER A 158 -26.35 2.00 16.13
N GLY A 159 -25.66 2.35 17.22
CA GLY A 159 -25.06 1.39 18.18
C GLY A 159 -23.94 0.52 17.60
N ALA A 160 -23.38 0.91 16.44
CA ALA A 160 -22.28 0.21 15.79
C ALA A 160 -20.93 0.80 16.21
N SER A 161 -19.87 0.00 16.11
CA SER A 161 -18.49 0.49 16.28
C SER A 161 -17.88 0.79 14.92
N LEU A 162 -16.93 1.71 14.89
CA LEU A 162 -16.10 1.99 13.73
C LEU A 162 -14.65 1.68 14.05
N ARG A 163 -13.92 1.17 13.07
CA ARG A 163 -12.47 1.08 13.14
C ARG A 163 -11.83 1.51 11.82
N TYR A 164 -10.67 2.13 11.94
CA TYR A 164 -9.87 2.54 10.80
C TYR A 164 -8.58 1.73 10.78
N LEU A 165 -8.36 1.06 9.65
CA LEU A 165 -7.27 0.12 9.43
C LEU A 165 -6.27 0.79 8.51
N ILE A 166 -4.99 0.70 8.85
CA ILE A 166 -3.90 1.17 7.99
C ILE A 166 -2.86 0.07 7.93
N ARG A 167 -2.39 -0.26 6.73
CA ARG A 167 -1.24 -1.15 6.52
C ARG A 167 -0.19 -0.41 5.72
N PHE A 168 1.08 -0.61 6.05
CA PHE A 168 2.23 -0.04 5.38
C PHE A 168 3.06 -1.11 4.67
N ALA A 169 3.62 -0.72 3.53
CA ALA A 169 4.81 -1.33 2.95
C ALA A 169 5.87 -0.24 2.85
N LEU A 170 7.02 -0.48 3.45
CA LEU A 170 8.19 0.38 3.38
C LEU A 170 9.20 -0.29 2.48
N VAL A 171 9.79 0.47 1.55
CA VAL A 171 10.75 -0.07 0.59
C VAL A 171 11.96 0.86 0.52
N ASP A 172 13.15 0.31 0.75
CA ASP A 172 14.41 1.04 0.60
C ASP A 172 14.64 1.33 -0.88
N VAL A 173 14.99 2.58 -1.19
CA VAL A 173 15.16 3.00 -2.58
C VAL A 173 16.42 2.42 -3.19
N ALA A 174 17.51 2.30 -2.43
CA ALA A 174 18.81 1.85 -2.92
C ALA A 174 18.87 0.33 -3.06
N THR A 175 18.50 -0.42 -2.01
CA THR A 175 18.61 -1.89 -1.97
C THR A 175 17.36 -2.53 -2.56
N GLY A 176 16.19 -2.07 -2.15
CA GLY A 176 14.91 -2.72 -2.49
C GLY A 176 14.40 -3.66 -1.45
N GLU A 177 15.14 -3.79 -0.35
CA GLU A 177 14.64 -4.37 0.88
C GLU A 177 13.33 -3.70 1.26
N TRP A 178 12.47 -4.48 1.89
CA TRP A 178 11.16 -4.00 2.26
C TRP A 178 10.75 -4.57 3.61
N ALA A 179 9.87 -3.83 4.27
CA ALA A 179 9.17 -4.29 5.45
C ALA A 179 7.68 -4.02 5.29
N THR A 180 6.85 -4.91 5.81
CA THR A 180 5.42 -4.64 5.98
C THR A 180 5.10 -4.44 7.44
N TYR A 181 4.13 -3.58 7.71
CA TYR A 181 3.72 -3.25 9.05
C TYR A 181 2.23 -2.91 9.08
N SER A 182 1.52 -3.51 10.02
CA SER A 182 0.14 -3.15 10.35
C SER A 182 0.07 -2.83 11.85
N PRO A 183 -0.28 -1.59 12.23
CA PRO A 183 -0.56 -1.22 13.61
C PRO A 183 -1.75 -1.99 14.18
N VAL A 184 -1.88 -1.95 15.50
CA VAL A 184 -3.11 -2.37 16.18
C VAL A 184 -4.27 -1.45 15.76
N ASN A 185 -5.42 -2.06 15.48
CA ASN A 185 -6.62 -1.36 15.01
C ASN A 185 -7.08 -0.31 16.03
N THR A 186 -7.35 0.91 15.56
CA THR A 186 -7.98 1.94 16.40
C THR A 186 -9.49 1.87 16.22
N GLU A 187 -10.21 1.63 17.33
CA GLU A 187 -11.65 1.46 17.35
C GLU A 187 -12.32 2.59 18.13
N THR A 188 -13.51 3.01 17.69
CA THR A 188 -14.38 3.96 18.37
C THR A 188 -15.80 3.41 18.35
N ILE A 189 -16.46 3.40 19.50
CA ILE A 189 -17.89 3.09 19.60
C ILE A 189 -18.67 4.32 19.12
N ALA A 190 -19.52 4.17 18.11
CA ALA A 190 -20.51 5.20 17.82
C ALA A 190 -21.56 5.14 18.95
N ALA A 191 -21.56 6.16 19.81
CA ALA A 191 -22.38 6.18 21.01
C ALA A 191 -23.86 5.84 20.70
N PRO A 192 -24.57 5.17 21.61
CA PRO A 192 -26.01 4.99 21.46
C PRO A 192 -26.68 6.36 21.47
N LEU A 193 -27.62 6.56 20.54
CA LEU A 193 -28.49 7.73 20.55
C LEU A 193 -29.23 7.75 21.89
N THR A 194 -28.82 8.60 22.84
CA THR A 194 -29.73 9.04 23.88
C THR A 194 -30.86 9.79 23.20
N GLU A 195 -32.08 9.29 23.39
CA GLU A 195 -33.29 9.79 22.76
C GLU A 195 -33.55 11.28 23.02
N LYS A 196 -34.17 11.91 22.01
CA LYS A 196 -34.80 13.25 21.98
C LYS A 196 -33.90 14.46 21.77
N VAL A 197 -33.44 14.64 20.54
CA VAL A 197 -33.76 15.86 19.76
C VAL A 197 -34.00 15.42 18.32
N ALA A 198 -35.04 15.95 17.68
CA ALA A 198 -35.33 15.72 16.27
C ALA A 198 -34.28 16.44 15.40
N ALA A 199 -33.05 15.93 15.38
CA ALA A 199 -32.00 16.37 14.48
C ALA A 199 -32.40 15.98 13.04
N SER A 200 -32.35 16.96 12.14
CA SER A 200 -32.58 16.79 10.71
C SER A 200 -31.61 15.76 10.12
N THR A 201 -31.95 15.20 8.95
CA THR A 201 -31.09 14.21 8.27
C THR A 201 -29.69 14.78 7.98
N ASP A 202 -29.58 16.09 7.76
CA ASP A 202 -28.32 16.78 7.50
C ASP A 202 -27.41 16.84 8.74
N GLU A 203 -27.94 17.11 9.94
CA GLU A 203 -27.15 17.17 11.20
C GLU A 203 -26.61 15.78 11.62
N LYS A 204 -27.35 14.69 11.32
CA LYS A 204 -26.90 13.31 11.60
C LYS A 204 -25.77 12.85 10.68
N ASN A 205 -25.75 13.35 9.44
CA ASN A 205 -24.68 13.05 8.50
C ASN A 205 -23.40 13.81 8.88
N ASP A 206 -23.53 15.09 9.26
CA ASP A 206 -22.39 15.91 9.73
C ASP A 206 -21.72 15.32 10.98
N THR A 207 -22.51 14.89 11.97
CA THR A 207 -21.96 14.22 13.18
C THR A 207 -21.26 12.89 12.87
N THR A 208 -21.76 12.11 11.90
CA THR A 208 -21.12 10.86 11.45
C THR A 208 -19.77 11.14 10.76
N GLU A 209 -19.73 12.14 9.88
CA GLU A 209 -18.50 12.56 9.20
C GLU A 209 -17.45 13.06 10.19
N GLN A 210 -17.86 13.84 11.19
CA GLN A 210 -16.98 14.31 12.26
C GLN A 210 -16.38 13.16 13.08
N ILE A 211 -17.18 12.15 13.42
CA ILE A 211 -16.69 10.93 14.10
C ILE A 211 -15.64 10.24 13.22
N ILE A 212 -15.92 10.02 11.94
CA ILE A 212 -14.98 9.37 11.01
C ILE A 212 -13.70 10.20 10.86
N LEU A 213 -13.79 11.52 10.72
CA LEU A 213 -12.64 12.40 10.62
C LEU A 213 -11.77 12.35 11.88
N SER A 214 -12.39 12.39 13.07
CA SER A 214 -11.68 12.29 14.34
C SER A 214 -10.96 10.94 14.49
N LEU A 215 -11.62 9.84 14.09
CA LEU A 215 -11.05 8.50 14.10
C LEU A 215 -9.85 8.40 13.16
N LYS A 216 -9.98 8.91 11.93
CA LYS A 216 -8.89 8.95 10.94
C LYS A 216 -7.70 9.76 11.45
N GLN A 217 -7.94 10.95 11.99
CA GLN A 217 -6.89 11.82 12.51
C GLN A 217 -6.14 11.15 13.67
N ARG A 218 -6.87 10.58 14.64
CA ARG A 218 -6.28 9.86 15.78
C ARG A 218 -5.46 8.67 15.30
N THR A 219 -6.01 7.87 14.39
CA THR A 219 -5.32 6.69 13.83
C THR A 219 -4.04 7.12 13.14
N CYS A 220 -4.08 8.10 12.22
CA CYS A 220 -2.88 8.59 11.52
C CYS A 220 -1.76 8.98 12.50
N SER A 221 -2.09 9.69 13.59
CA SER A 221 -1.08 10.12 14.56
C SER A 221 -0.46 8.93 15.32
N ILE A 222 -1.28 7.98 15.77
CA ILE A 222 -0.81 6.77 16.47
C ILE A 222 0.09 5.95 15.56
N VAL A 223 -0.36 5.66 14.33
CA VAL A 223 0.34 4.73 13.45
C VAL A 223 1.64 5.31 12.91
N VAL A 224 1.71 6.63 12.67
CA VAL A 224 2.95 7.29 12.24
C VAL A 224 3.95 7.30 13.38
N LYS A 225 3.50 7.59 14.61
CA LYS A 225 4.38 7.55 15.78
C LYS A 225 4.96 6.15 16.00
N ASP A 226 4.15 5.11 15.86
CA ASP A 226 4.61 3.73 16.01
C ASP A 226 5.55 3.31 14.87
N LEU A 227 5.22 3.66 13.61
CA LEU A 227 6.08 3.44 12.44
C LEU A 227 7.46 4.07 12.65
N VAL A 228 7.51 5.33 13.12
CA VAL A 228 8.77 6.03 13.40
C VAL A 228 9.52 5.38 14.57
N SER A 229 8.82 4.95 15.61
CA SER A 229 9.46 4.23 16.72
C SER A 229 10.07 2.90 16.28
N ARG A 230 9.52 2.27 15.25
CA ARG A 230 9.92 0.94 14.78
C ARG A 230 11.02 0.97 13.72
N TYR A 231 10.96 1.94 12.81
CA TYR A 231 11.83 2.01 11.64
C TYR A 231 12.64 3.30 11.55
N GLY A 232 12.38 4.29 12.40
CA GLY A 232 13.12 5.55 12.38
C GLY A 232 14.53 5.39 12.95
N SER A 233 15.54 5.80 12.18
CA SER A 233 16.93 5.85 12.65
C SER A 233 17.43 7.29 12.77
N LYS A 234 18.39 7.52 13.68
CA LYS A 234 18.92 8.86 13.97
C LYS A 234 19.88 9.35 12.90
#